data_AF-A0A231R1C4-F1
#
_entry.id   AF-A0A231R1C4-F1
#
_cell.length_a   1.000
_cell.length_b   1.000
_cell.length_c   1.000
_cell.angle_alpha   90.00
_cell.angle_beta   90.00
_cell.angle_gamma   90.00
#
_symmetry.space_group_name_H-M   'P 1'
#
loop_
_entity.id
_entity.type
_entity.pdbx_description
1 polymer ?
#
loop_
_entity_poly.entity_id
_entity_poly.type
_entity_poly.pdbx_seq_one_letter_code
_entity_poly.pdbx_strand_id
1 'polypeptide(L)' 'MEKLETIVAKLESGDVPLETAIELFQEGMTLSRLCGQKLEQVERRIEMLVEGDGGLQRKPFSAGKEE' A
#
# COMPACT_ATOMS: atom_id res chain seq x y z
N MET A 1 -3.13 5.72 -3.62
CA MET A 1 -3.86 5.31 -2.40
C MET A 1 -5.22 5.99 -2.34
N GLU A 2 -5.32 7.28 -2.66
CA GLU A 2 -6.56 8.08 -2.66
C GLU A 2 -7.80 7.39 -3.29
N LYS A 3 -7.61 6.69 -4.42
CA LYS A 3 -8.72 5.97 -5.06
C LYS A 3 -9.25 4.80 -4.23
N LEU A 4 -8.36 4.04 -3.57
CA LEU A 4 -8.73 2.94 -2.69
C LEU A 4 -9.43 3.47 -1.43
N GLU A 5 -8.94 4.57 -0.86
CA GLU A 5 -9.55 5.24 0.29
C GLU A 5 -10.97 5.74 -0.04
N THR A 6 -11.14 6.32 -1.24
CA THR A 6 -12.46 6.74 -1.72
C THR A 6 -13.42 5.56 -1.88
N ILE A 7 -12.94 4.42 -2.37
CA ILE A 7 -13.74 3.19 -2.51
C ILE A 7 -14.16 2.67 -1.13
N VAL A 8 -13.22 2.60 -0.18
CA VAL A 8 -13.50 2.17 1.20
C VAL A 8 -14.55 3.08 1.84
N ALA A 9 -14.36 4.40 1.77
CA ALA A 9 -15.30 5.37 2.34
C ALA A 9 -16.72 5.23 1.74
N LYS A 10 -16.83 4.97 0.43
CA LYS A 10 -18.12 4.70 -0.23
C LYS A 10 -18.75 3.41 0.26
N LEU A 11 -17.99 2.33 0.37
CA LEU A 11 -18.50 1.05 0.86
C LEU A 11 -18.94 1.14 2.34
N GLU A 12 -18.21 1.88 3.16
CA GLU A 12 -18.53 2.10 4.58
C GLU A 12 -19.76 2.98 4.80
N SER A 13 -20.07 3.88 3.85
CA SER A 13 -21.27 4.73 3.94
C SER A 13 -22.58 3.94 3.91
N GLY A 14 -22.59 2.74 3.32
CA GLY A 14 -23.78 1.88 3.24
C GLY A 14 -24.88 2.36 2.28
N ASP A 15 -24.77 3.56 1.70
CA ASP A 15 -25.74 4.15 0.76
C ASP A 15 -25.58 3.66 -0.69
N VAL A 16 -24.77 2.61 -0.91
CA VAL A 16 -24.43 2.12 -2.23
C VAL A 16 -25.28 0.89 -2.60
N PRO A 17 -25.94 0.87 -3.77
CA PRO A 17 -26.64 -0.32 -4.25
C PRO A 17 -25.73 -1.55 -4.28
N LEU A 18 -26.29 -2.73 -4.00
CA LEU A 18 -25.53 -3.98 -3.89
C LEU A 18 -24.66 -4.27 -5.13
N GLU A 19 -25.20 -4.08 -6.32
CA GLU A 19 -24.46 -4.30 -7.57
C GLU A 19 -23.24 -3.40 -7.67
N THR A 20 -23.40 -2.10 -7.38
CA THR A 20 -22.30 -1.13 -7.35
C THR A 20 -21.31 -1.43 -6.23
N ALA A 21 -21.76 -1.92 -5.07
CA ALA A 21 -20.89 -2.31 -3.97
C ALA A 21 -19.98 -3.49 -4.36
N ILE A 22 -20.51 -4.45 -5.13
CA ILE A 22 -19.72 -5.58 -5.66
C ILE A 22 -18.65 -5.08 -6.65
N GLU A 23 -18.99 -4.17 -7.55
CA GLU A 23 -18.01 -3.58 -8.49
C GLU A 23 -16.90 -2.81 -7.76
N LEU A 24 -17.29 -1.95 -6.81
CA LEU A 24 -16.36 -1.19 -5.97
C LEU A 24 -15.45 -2.10 -5.16
N PHE A 25 -15.97 -3.19 -4.61
CA PHE A 25 -15.18 -4.18 -3.88
C PHE A 25 -14.13 -4.86 -4.76
N GLN A 26 -14.51 -5.29 -5.97
CA GLN A 26 -13.57 -5.89 -6.92
C GLN A 26 -12.46 -4.92 -7.35
N GLU A 27 -12.84 -3.66 -7.58
CA GLU A 27 -11.88 -2.60 -7.90
C GLU A 27 -10.94 -2.34 -6.71
N GLY A 28 -11.48 -2.24 -5.49
CA GLY A 28 -10.69 -2.08 -4.27
C GLY A 28 -9.70 -3.21 -4.04
N MET A 29 -10.11 -4.46 -4.26
CA MET A 29 -9.25 -5.63 -4.15
C MET A 29 -8.08 -5.59 -5.15
N THR A 30 -8.36 -5.16 -6.38
CA THR A 30 -7.35 -4.99 -7.43
C THR A 30 -6.31 -3.92 -7.06
N LEU A 31 -6.79 -2.76 -6.58
CA LEU A 31 -5.92 -1.68 -6.13
C LEU A 31 -5.08 -2.07 -4.91
N SER A 32 -5.66 -2.80 -3.96
CA SER A 32 -4.96 -3.32 -2.78
C SER A 32 -3.82 -4.25 -3.18
N ARG A 33 -4.09 -5.19 -4.09
CA ARG A 33 -3.07 -6.12 -4.61
C ARG A 33 -1.93 -5.38 -5.31
N LEU A 34 -2.25 -4.35 -6.11
CA LEU A 34 -1.24 -3.52 -6.76
C LEU A 34 -0.34 -2.78 -5.76
N CYS A 35 -0.93 -2.27 -4.68
CA CYS A 35 -0.16 -1.60 -3.62
C CYS A 35 0.78 -2.59 -2.92
N GLY A 36 0.28 -3.79 -2.59
CA GLY A 36 1.12 -4.85 -2.01
C GLY A 36 2.29 -5.24 -2.92
N GLN A 37 2.06 -5.37 -4.22
CA GLN A 37 3.13 -5.67 -5.19
C GLN A 37 4.19 -4.56 -5.27
N LYS A 38 3.78 -3.29 -5.20
CA LYS A 38 4.73 -2.18 -5.17
C LYS A 38 5.58 -2.18 -3.90
N LEU A 39 4.96 -2.45 -2.75
CA LEU A 39 5.67 -2.57 -1.48
C LEU A 39 6.69 -3.72 -1.52
N GLU A 40 6.28 -4.90 -1.98
CA GLU A 40 7.18 -6.06 -2.14
C GLU A 40 8.36 -5.74 -3.06
N GLN A 41 8.13 -5.02 -4.16
CA GLN A 41 9.21 -4.61 -5.07
C GLN A 41 10.18 -3.65 -4.38
N VAL A 42 9.68 -2.71 -3.57
CA VAL A 42 10.52 -1.78 -2.82
C VAL A 42 11.32 -2.51 -1.75
N GLU A 43 10.70 -3.43 -1.01
CA GLU A 43 11.36 -4.27 0.00
C GLU A 43 12.50 -5.09 -0.62
N ARG A 44 12.26 -5.79 -1.73
CA ARG A 44 13.33 -6.54 -2.42
C ARG A 44 14.47 -5.66 -2.90
N ARG A 45 14.18 -4.45 -3.40
CA ARG A 45 15.23 -3.50 -3.81
C ARG A 45 16.04 -3.04 -2.61
N ILE A 46 15.39 -2.83 -1.47
CA ILE A 46 16.05 -2.52 -0.21
C ILE A 46 16.91 -3.71 0.24
N GLU A 47 16.42 -4.95 0.21
CA GLU A 47 17.21 -6.15 0.57
C GLU A 47 18.46 -6.31 -0.29
N MET A 48 18.33 -6.23 -1.63
CA MET A 48 19.49 -6.31 -2.53
C MET A 48 20.53 -5.22 -2.29
N LEU A 49 20.10 -4.01 -1.89
CA LEU A 49 21.01 -2.93 -1.49
C LEU A 49 21.71 -3.18 -0.14
N VAL A 50 21.17 -4.07 0.73
CA VAL A 50 21.87 -4.52 1.96
C VAL A 50 22.90 -5.59 1.63
N GLU A 51 22.53 -6.56 0.79
CA GLU A 51 23.37 -7.73 0.52
C GLU A 51 24.57 -7.43 -0.38
N GLY A 52 24.45 -6.45 -1.30
CA GLY A 52 25.52 -6.11 -2.25
C GLY A 52 26.72 -5.37 -1.68
N ASP A 53 26.64 -4.90 -0.44
CA ASP A 53 27.70 -4.15 0.21
C ASP A 53 28.04 -4.88 1.51
N GLY A 54 29.24 -5.45 1.60
CA GLY A 54 29.75 -6.17 2.79
C GLY A 54 29.92 -5.30 4.03
N GLY A 55 29.07 -4.28 4.20
CA GLY A 55 28.99 -3.34 5.30
C GLY A 55 28.50 -1.97 4.87
N LEU A 56 27.26 -1.82 4.36
CA LEU A 56 26.69 -0.48 4.19
C LEU A 56 25.83 -0.07 5.39
N GLN A 57 26.40 0.82 6.20
CA GLN A 57 25.72 1.59 7.23
C GLN A 57 24.55 2.38 6.62
N ARG A 58 23.32 1.92 6.85
CA ARG A 58 22.12 2.73 6.62
C ARG A 58 21.94 3.70 7.77
N LYS A 59 22.07 5.01 7.49
CA LYS A 59 21.57 6.02 8.41
C LYS A 59 20.06 5.85 8.55
N PRO A 60 19.52 5.97 9.78
CA PRO A 60 18.10 5.76 10.02
C PRO A 60 17.27 6.77 9.23
N PHE A 61 16.24 6.27 8.56
CA PHE A 61 15.19 7.12 8.01
C PHE A 61 14.32 7.60 9.17
N SER A 62 14.55 8.82 9.64
CA SER A 62 13.73 9.46 10.65
C SER A 62 12.43 9.97 10.01
N ALA A 63 11.45 9.09 9.85
CA ALA A 63 10.06 9.50 9.73
C ALA A 63 9.49 9.62 11.14
N GLY A 64 9.22 10.86 11.58
CA GLY A 64 8.54 11.14 12.84
C GLY A 64 9.49 11.22 14.04
N LYS A 65 9.92 12.44 14.33
CA LYS A 65 10.25 12.82 15.71
C LYS A 65 8.91 13.10 16.39
N GLU A 66 8.36 12.10 17.05
CA GLU A 66 7.29 12.29 18.04
C GLU A 66 7.76 11.61 19.34
N GLU A 67 7.63 12.37 20.41
CA GLU A 67 8.29 12.26 21.73
C GLU A 67 7.92 11.02 22.53
#